data_AF-A0A7W3NHR4-F1
#
_entry.id   AF-A0A7W3NHR4-F1
#
_cell.length_a   1.000
_cell.length_b   1.000
_cell.length_c   1.000
_cell.angle_alpha   90.00
_cell.angle_beta   90.00
_cell.angle_gamma   90.00
#
_symmetry.space_group_name_H-M   'P 1'
#
loop_
_entity.id
_entity.type
_entity.pdbx_description
1 polymer ?
#
loop_
_entity_poly.entity_id
_entity_poly.type
_entity_poly.pdbx_seq_one_letter_code
_entity_poly.pdbx_strand_id
1 'polypeptide(L)'
;MNTKYMPDYELQTWAYHLSMSYPFDLDYLSPDDRRYNIYVATLIPKLSIDEDSIQFFEDYIRFDVIVGTGEHTSGETLDISIISDDMPEFDHRKFEFAYEQPRKAMVFTGWEKGPIELNLLHVYLAESKYYLDTEIVYIGQAFGENGERLPAEELMSDPTLQKVEADILREYPEKDLALLLLEFKSQLLEEIDSEDEELVQLQELTKNPPPGLNNQILDATEAALINYFKPEYNKKLNDDFPNVEDHRLRYRSATVQIHPDIMGLKLFSKEKTYLSNERIVSSLSESNS
;
A
#
# COMPACT_ATOMS: atom_id res chain seq x y z
N MET A 1 20.84 -29.31 7.72
CA MET A 1 21.45 -28.20 6.95
C MET A 1 21.88 -27.10 7.92
N ASN A 2 23.11 -26.64 7.78
CA ASN A 2 23.66 -25.55 8.58
C ASN A 2 23.26 -24.24 7.88
N THR A 3 22.04 -23.74 8.15
CA THR A 3 21.39 -22.57 7.51
C THR A 3 22.07 -21.22 7.79
N LYS A 4 23.37 -21.24 8.10
CA LYS A 4 24.02 -20.13 8.79
C LYS A 4 24.59 -19.07 7.86
N TYR A 5 24.62 -19.28 6.54
CA TYR A 5 25.21 -18.35 5.58
C TYR A 5 24.68 -18.64 4.17
N MET A 6 24.09 -17.65 3.49
CA MET A 6 23.70 -17.67 2.06
C MET A 6 24.46 -16.56 1.29
N PRO A 7 25.81 -16.53 1.33
CA PRO A 7 26.61 -15.41 0.83
C PRO A 7 26.60 -15.27 -0.70
N ASP A 8 26.14 -16.28 -1.43
CA ASP A 8 26.13 -16.30 -2.90
C ASP A 8 24.77 -15.89 -3.50
N TYR A 9 23.78 -15.62 -2.64
CA TYR A 9 22.40 -15.40 -3.06
C TYR A 9 21.95 -13.95 -2.89
N GLU A 10 21.23 -13.46 -3.90
CA GLU A 10 20.48 -12.20 -3.84
C GLU A 10 19.02 -12.51 -3.52
N LEU A 11 18.49 -11.88 -2.47
CA LEU A 11 17.06 -11.94 -2.18
C LEU A 11 16.35 -10.90 -3.04
N GLN A 12 15.45 -11.33 -3.92
CA GLN A 12 14.54 -10.43 -4.61
C GLN A 12 13.16 -10.52 -3.98
N THR A 13 12.59 -9.36 -3.63
CA THR A 13 11.18 -9.23 -3.25
C THR A 13 10.48 -8.21 -4.12
N TRP A 14 9.21 -8.46 -4.39
CA TRP A 14 8.36 -7.56 -5.16
C TRP A 14 6.95 -7.52 -4.57
N ALA A 15 6.34 -6.34 -4.61
CA ALA A 15 4.94 -6.17 -4.27
C ALA A 15 4.08 -6.84 -5.34
N TYR A 16 3.44 -7.95 -4.97
CA TYR A 16 2.58 -8.76 -5.83
C TYR A 16 1.15 -8.22 -5.87
N HIS A 17 0.65 -7.74 -4.74
CA HIS A 17 -0.65 -7.06 -4.62
C HIS A 17 -0.46 -5.72 -3.93
N LEU A 18 -1.13 -4.70 -4.43
CA LEU A 18 -1.14 -3.35 -3.87
C LEU A 18 -2.60 -2.93 -3.73
N SER A 19 -2.96 -2.42 -2.56
CA SER A 19 -4.25 -1.77 -2.33
C SER A 19 -4.05 -0.54 -1.46
N MET A 20 -4.97 0.41 -1.52
CA MET A 20 -4.88 1.65 -0.76
C MET A 20 -6.23 1.96 -0.14
N SER A 21 -6.25 2.38 1.12
CA SER A 21 -7.49 2.66 1.83
C SER A 21 -7.32 3.74 2.87
N TYR A 22 -8.40 4.43 3.22
CA TYR A 22 -8.43 5.22 4.45
C TYR A 22 -8.44 4.28 5.67
N PRO A 23 -7.87 4.70 6.82
CA PRO A 23 -7.90 3.92 8.05
C PRO A 23 -9.32 3.44 8.43
N PHE A 24 -10.33 4.29 8.30
CA PHE A 24 -11.73 3.98 8.60
C PHE A 24 -12.38 2.96 7.65
N ASP A 25 -11.79 2.71 6.47
CA ASP A 25 -12.36 1.85 5.45
C ASP A 25 -11.69 0.46 5.38
N LEU A 26 -10.75 0.17 6.29
CA LEU A 26 -10.05 -1.12 6.32
C LEU A 26 -11.02 -2.32 6.46
N ASP A 27 -12.12 -2.16 7.20
CA ASP A 27 -13.12 -3.22 7.40
C ASP A 27 -13.94 -3.53 6.15
N TYR A 28 -13.96 -2.60 5.19
CA TYR A 28 -14.67 -2.70 3.91
C TYR A 28 -13.80 -3.24 2.77
N LEU A 29 -12.52 -3.54 3.05
CA LEU A 29 -11.63 -4.13 2.06
C LEU A 29 -12.15 -5.47 1.55
N SER A 30 -11.99 -5.69 0.25
CA SER A 30 -12.27 -7.00 -0.37
C SER A 30 -11.35 -8.08 0.24
N PRO A 31 -11.74 -9.37 0.18
CA PRO A 31 -10.86 -10.46 0.63
C PRO A 31 -9.47 -10.48 -0.02
N ASP A 32 -9.36 -9.98 -1.25
CA ASP A 32 -8.09 -9.92 -1.98
C ASP A 32 -7.22 -8.76 -1.47
N ASP A 33 -7.84 -7.63 -1.11
CA ASP A 33 -7.14 -6.48 -0.55
C ASP A 33 -6.69 -6.66 0.90
N ARG A 34 -7.14 -7.73 1.55
CA ARG A 34 -6.69 -8.13 2.90
C ARG A 34 -5.41 -8.98 2.88
N ARG A 35 -4.79 -9.18 1.72
CA ARG A 35 -3.63 -10.06 1.55
C ARG A 35 -2.28 -9.39 1.81
N TYR A 36 -2.22 -8.32 2.60
CA TYR A 36 -0.98 -7.59 2.84
C TYR A 36 -0.08 -8.24 3.91
N ASN A 37 1.22 -7.93 3.85
CA ASN A 37 2.23 -8.29 4.83
C ASN A 37 3.05 -7.09 5.32
N ILE A 38 3.08 -6.01 4.54
CA ILE A 38 3.62 -4.70 4.92
C ILE A 38 2.54 -3.66 4.70
N TYR A 39 2.39 -2.72 5.63
CA TYR A 39 1.58 -1.53 5.47
C TYR A 39 2.44 -0.27 5.49
N VAL A 40 2.02 0.73 4.74
CA VAL A 40 2.74 2.00 4.59
C VAL A 40 1.75 3.12 4.89
N ALA A 41 2.02 3.89 5.95
CA ALA A 41 1.24 5.08 6.25
C ALA A 41 1.71 6.23 5.35
N THR A 42 0.77 6.87 4.68
CA THR A 42 1.04 7.88 3.67
C THR A 42 0.23 9.16 3.87
N LEU A 43 0.82 10.30 3.53
CA LEU A 43 0.11 11.56 3.38
C LEU A 43 -0.20 11.78 1.90
N ILE A 44 -1.49 11.94 1.59
CA ILE A 44 -1.97 12.29 0.25
C ILE A 44 -2.60 13.68 0.27
N PRO A 45 -2.67 14.38 -0.90
CA PRO A 45 -3.54 15.52 -1.04
C PRO A 45 -4.95 15.19 -0.54
N LYS A 46 -5.55 16.11 0.22
CA LYS A 46 -6.91 15.95 0.71
C LYS A 46 -7.88 15.85 -0.45
N LEU A 47 -8.62 14.76 -0.54
CA LEU A 47 -9.64 14.58 -1.58
C LEU A 47 -11.01 14.99 -1.04
N SER A 48 -11.80 15.70 -1.86
CA SER A 48 -13.21 15.99 -1.59
C SER A 48 -13.99 16.16 -2.89
N ILE A 49 -15.31 16.03 -2.83
CA ILE A 49 -16.18 16.23 -3.99
C ILE A 49 -16.80 17.63 -3.91
N ASP A 50 -16.93 18.30 -5.06
CA ASP A 50 -17.86 19.42 -5.20
C ASP A 50 -19.28 18.87 -5.37
N GLU A 51 -20.06 18.83 -4.29
CA GLU A 51 -21.42 18.23 -4.30
C GLU A 51 -22.37 18.94 -5.28
N ASP A 52 -22.14 20.23 -5.56
CA ASP A 52 -22.96 21.00 -6.51
C ASP A 52 -22.63 20.65 -7.98
N SER A 53 -21.49 19.99 -8.23
CA SER A 53 -21.06 19.59 -9.58
C SER A 53 -21.70 18.29 -10.08
N ILE A 54 -22.38 17.55 -9.19
CA ILE A 54 -22.83 16.19 -9.47
C ILE A 54 -23.94 16.18 -10.52
N GLN A 55 -23.72 15.39 -11.58
CA GLN A 55 -24.65 15.25 -12.69
C GLN A 55 -24.87 13.78 -13.01
N PHE A 56 -26.15 13.39 -13.09
CA PHE A 56 -26.55 12.03 -13.45
C PHE A 56 -26.93 11.97 -14.93
N PHE A 57 -26.28 11.07 -15.65
CA PHE A 57 -26.62 10.73 -17.02
C PHE A 57 -27.21 9.32 -17.07
N GLU A 58 -27.60 8.86 -18.26
CA GLU A 58 -28.14 7.51 -18.41
C GLU A 58 -27.06 6.48 -18.06
N ASP A 59 -25.87 6.61 -18.65
CA ASP A 59 -24.81 5.59 -18.59
C ASP A 59 -23.70 5.89 -17.57
N TYR A 60 -23.69 7.07 -16.97
CA TYR A 60 -22.62 7.51 -16.06
C TYR A 60 -23.07 8.61 -15.10
N ILE A 61 -22.24 8.83 -14.09
CA ILE A 61 -22.33 9.94 -13.14
C ILE A 61 -21.07 10.77 -13.30
N ARG A 62 -21.22 12.09 -13.39
CA ARG A 62 -20.11 13.04 -13.47
C ARG A 62 -20.06 13.89 -12.22
N PHE A 63 -18.86 14.15 -11.72
CA PHE A 63 -18.62 15.05 -10.60
C PHE A 63 -17.20 15.58 -10.64
N ASP A 64 -16.98 16.72 -10.00
CA ASP A 64 -15.67 17.33 -9.83
C ASP A 64 -15.06 16.91 -8.48
N VAL A 65 -13.83 16.41 -8.54
CA VAL A 65 -12.99 16.13 -7.39
C VAL A 65 -12.05 17.29 -7.16
N ILE A 66 -12.06 17.77 -5.92
CA ILE A 66 -11.14 18.76 -5.39
C ILE A 66 -9.96 18.01 -4.76
N VAL A 67 -8.75 18.30 -5.24
CA VAL A 67 -7.49 17.68 -4.81
C VAL A 67 -6.64 18.74 -4.09
N GLY A 68 -6.39 18.53 -2.81
CA GLY A 68 -5.66 19.46 -1.95
C GLY A 68 -6.57 20.49 -1.27
N THR A 69 -5.95 21.46 -0.59
CA THR A 69 -6.66 22.58 0.04
C THR A 69 -5.88 23.90 -0.13
N GLY A 70 -6.58 25.03 0.04
CA GLY A 70 -5.97 26.36 0.00
C GLY A 70 -5.38 26.71 -1.37
N GLU A 71 -4.16 27.27 -1.37
CA GLU A 71 -3.47 27.74 -2.59
C GLU A 71 -2.98 26.60 -3.50
N HIS A 72 -2.95 25.37 -3.01
CA HIS A 72 -2.50 24.18 -3.76
C HIS A 72 -3.67 23.28 -4.20
N THR A 73 -4.85 23.87 -4.34
CA THR A 73 -6.06 23.15 -4.77
C THR A 73 -6.10 23.03 -6.29
N SER A 74 -6.36 21.82 -6.78
CA SER A 74 -6.72 21.56 -8.18
C SER A 74 -8.08 20.87 -8.26
N GLY A 75 -8.77 21.01 -9.39
CA GLY A 75 -10.01 20.30 -9.69
C GLY A 75 -9.82 19.34 -10.86
N GLU A 76 -10.44 18.17 -10.79
CA GLU A 76 -10.55 17.22 -11.89
C GLU A 76 -11.99 16.73 -12.01
N THR A 77 -12.51 16.70 -13.23
CA THR A 77 -13.82 16.09 -13.52
C THR A 77 -13.64 14.59 -13.75
N LEU A 78 -14.35 13.78 -12.98
CA LEU A 78 -14.40 12.33 -13.13
C LEU A 78 -15.78 11.88 -13.64
N ASP A 79 -15.77 10.83 -14.45
CA ASP A 79 -16.96 10.13 -14.91
C ASP A 79 -16.90 8.69 -14.40
N ILE A 80 -17.94 8.23 -13.70
CA ILE A 80 -18.06 6.83 -13.26
C ILE A 80 -19.29 6.17 -13.86
N SER A 81 -19.17 4.88 -14.17
CA SER A 81 -20.31 4.03 -14.51
C SER A 81 -20.44 2.93 -13.46
N ILE A 82 -21.56 2.93 -12.75
CA ILE A 82 -21.93 1.87 -11.83
C ILE A 82 -22.61 0.77 -12.65
N ILE A 83 -21.94 -0.38 -12.75
CA ILE A 83 -22.42 -1.51 -13.55
C ILE A 83 -22.72 -2.69 -12.61
N SER A 84 -23.79 -3.42 -12.90
CA SER A 84 -24.13 -4.68 -12.22
C SER A 84 -24.36 -5.77 -13.26
N ASP A 85 -23.76 -6.94 -13.07
CA ASP A 85 -23.96 -8.11 -13.95
C ASP A 85 -25.44 -8.53 -14.07
N ASP A 86 -26.25 -8.16 -13.07
CA ASP A 86 -27.67 -8.49 -13.02
C ASP A 86 -28.56 -7.51 -13.82
N MET A 87 -28.01 -6.42 -14.38
CA MET A 87 -28.79 -5.44 -15.14
C MET A 87 -27.93 -4.69 -16.20
N PRO A 88 -28.01 -5.08 -17.49
CA PRO A 88 -27.18 -4.51 -18.55
C PRO A 88 -27.51 -3.06 -18.94
N GLU A 89 -28.68 -2.54 -18.51
CA GLU A 89 -29.08 -1.14 -18.73
C GLU A 89 -29.37 -0.49 -17.36
N PHE A 90 -28.38 0.24 -16.85
CA PHE A 90 -28.42 0.86 -15.54
C PHE A 90 -28.58 2.38 -15.69
N ASP A 91 -29.81 2.90 -15.52
CA ASP A 91 -30.11 4.33 -15.68
C ASP A 91 -29.74 5.13 -14.42
N HIS A 92 -28.57 5.79 -14.44
CA HIS A 92 -28.04 6.49 -13.27
C HIS A 92 -28.86 7.73 -12.87
N ARG A 93 -29.73 8.24 -13.75
CA ARG A 93 -30.65 9.37 -13.43
C ARG A 93 -31.66 9.04 -12.34
N LYS A 94 -31.81 7.75 -12.01
CA LYS A 94 -32.73 7.28 -10.96
C LYS A 94 -32.11 7.31 -9.58
N PHE A 95 -30.81 7.61 -9.47
CA PHE A 95 -30.15 7.72 -8.18
C PHE A 95 -30.43 9.03 -7.48
N GLU A 96 -30.42 8.93 -6.17
CA GLU A 96 -30.16 10.04 -5.27
C GLU A 96 -28.72 9.87 -4.75
N PHE A 97 -28.08 10.99 -4.38
CA PHE A 97 -26.72 10.99 -3.86
C PHE A 97 -26.66 11.64 -2.48
N ALA A 98 -25.85 11.04 -1.63
CA ALA A 98 -25.36 11.63 -0.40
C ALA A 98 -23.85 11.40 -0.29
N TYR A 99 -23.15 12.37 0.28
CA TYR A 99 -21.73 12.24 0.56
C TYR A 99 -21.52 12.05 2.07
N GLU A 100 -21.00 10.89 2.47
CA GLU A 100 -20.78 10.57 3.86
C GLU A 100 -19.38 10.99 4.30
N GLN A 101 -19.36 11.81 5.35
CA GLN A 101 -18.15 12.26 6.04
C GLN A 101 -18.15 11.65 7.45
N PRO A 102 -17.04 11.03 7.89
CA PRO A 102 -15.67 11.28 7.44
C PRO A 102 -15.09 10.26 6.44
N ARG A 103 -15.78 9.17 6.09
CA ARG A 103 -15.20 8.10 5.23
C ARG A 103 -14.99 8.55 3.78
N LYS A 104 -15.57 9.68 3.38
CA LYS A 104 -15.56 10.19 2.00
C LYS A 104 -16.20 9.19 1.04
N ALA A 105 -17.30 8.59 1.50
CA ALA A 105 -18.07 7.62 0.74
C ALA A 105 -19.18 8.31 -0.05
N MET A 106 -19.24 8.05 -1.35
CA MET A 106 -20.35 8.39 -2.22
C MET A 106 -21.45 7.35 -2.04
N VAL A 107 -22.60 7.76 -1.52
CA VAL A 107 -23.73 6.89 -1.24
C VAL A 107 -24.82 7.15 -2.28
N PHE A 108 -25.09 6.14 -3.11
CA PHE A 108 -26.13 6.18 -4.13
C PHE A 108 -27.35 5.37 -3.69
N THR A 109 -28.51 6.02 -3.56
CA THR A 109 -29.79 5.40 -3.17
C THR A 109 -30.81 5.47 -4.31
N GLY A 110 -31.87 4.66 -4.23
CA GLY A 110 -32.89 4.55 -5.29
C GLY A 110 -32.82 3.25 -6.08
N TRP A 111 -31.82 2.40 -5.81
CA TRP A 111 -31.74 1.05 -6.35
C TRP A 111 -32.49 0.03 -5.48
N GLU A 112 -33.24 -0.88 -6.11
CA GLU A 112 -34.06 -1.87 -5.41
C GLU A 112 -33.26 -2.85 -4.55
N LYS A 113 -31.98 -3.10 -4.89
CA LYS A 113 -31.11 -4.00 -4.13
C LYS A 113 -30.43 -3.34 -2.93
N GLY A 114 -30.63 -2.04 -2.74
CA GLY A 114 -30.06 -1.28 -1.63
C GLY A 114 -29.11 -0.18 -2.07
N PRO A 115 -28.53 0.56 -1.11
CA PRO A 115 -27.56 1.62 -1.41
C PRO A 115 -26.28 1.03 -1.99
N ILE A 116 -25.64 1.80 -2.87
CA ILE A 116 -24.30 1.54 -3.38
C ILE A 116 -23.36 2.57 -2.76
N GLU A 117 -22.29 2.10 -2.11
CA GLU A 117 -21.27 2.96 -1.52
C GLU A 117 -19.96 2.82 -2.31
N LEU A 118 -19.40 3.95 -2.75
CA LEU A 118 -18.11 4.02 -3.42
C LEU A 118 -17.19 4.97 -2.67
N ASN A 119 -15.97 4.53 -2.34
CA ASN A 119 -15.00 5.39 -1.67
C ASN A 119 -14.34 6.36 -2.68
N LEU A 120 -14.26 7.65 -2.32
CA LEU A 120 -13.65 8.65 -3.19
C LEU A 120 -12.19 8.35 -3.55
N LEU A 121 -11.39 7.82 -2.60
CA LEU A 121 -10.00 7.47 -2.87
C LEU A 121 -9.92 6.36 -3.93
N HIS A 122 -10.73 5.31 -3.79
CA HIS A 122 -10.75 4.21 -4.76
C HIS A 122 -11.19 4.67 -6.14
N VAL A 123 -12.22 5.51 -6.21
CA VAL A 123 -12.68 6.06 -7.48
C VAL A 123 -11.63 6.98 -8.10
N TYR A 124 -10.97 7.82 -7.31
CA TYR A 124 -9.90 8.68 -7.81
C TYR A 124 -8.74 7.84 -8.38
N LEU A 125 -8.31 6.79 -7.69
CA LEU A 125 -7.24 5.90 -8.14
C LEU A 125 -7.60 5.12 -9.41
N ALA A 126 -8.88 4.80 -9.60
CA ALA A 126 -9.36 4.07 -10.77
C ALA A 126 -9.54 4.98 -12.00
N GLU A 127 -10.04 6.20 -11.81
CA GLU A 127 -10.55 7.04 -12.91
C GLU A 127 -9.68 8.27 -13.21
N SER A 128 -8.86 8.73 -12.26
CA SER A 128 -8.02 9.90 -12.47
C SER A 128 -6.97 9.63 -13.54
N LYS A 129 -6.69 10.64 -14.35
CA LYS A 129 -5.58 10.60 -15.32
C LYS A 129 -4.25 11.03 -14.70
N TYR A 130 -4.28 11.51 -13.47
CA TYR A 130 -3.13 12.06 -12.79
C TYR A 130 -2.66 11.11 -11.69
N TYR A 131 -1.35 11.07 -11.54
CA TYR A 131 -0.74 10.36 -10.44
C TYR A 131 -1.05 11.06 -9.11
N LEU A 132 -1.46 10.29 -8.11
CA LEU A 132 -1.68 10.80 -6.75
C LEU A 132 -0.32 10.93 -6.04
N ASP A 133 0.04 12.16 -5.67
CA ASP A 133 1.20 12.41 -4.82
C ASP A 133 1.00 11.70 -3.47
N THR A 134 1.91 10.80 -3.12
CA THR A 134 1.78 9.91 -1.97
C THR A 134 3.07 9.91 -1.16
N GLU A 135 3.11 10.70 -0.09
CA GLU A 135 4.27 10.83 0.80
C GLU A 135 4.27 9.69 1.83
N ILE A 136 5.31 8.88 1.84
CA ILE A 136 5.54 7.81 2.81
C ILE A 136 6.09 8.42 4.10
N VAL A 137 5.34 8.23 5.18
CA VAL A 137 5.69 8.78 6.50
C VAL A 137 5.94 7.71 7.56
N TYR A 138 5.44 6.48 7.35
CA TYR A 138 5.72 5.32 8.18
C TYR A 138 5.61 4.01 7.37
N ILE A 139 6.39 3.00 7.74
CA ILE A 139 6.34 1.63 7.18
C ILE A 139 6.36 0.65 8.36
N GLY A 140 5.47 -0.34 8.32
CA GLY A 140 5.38 -1.38 9.35
C GLY A 140 4.90 -2.72 8.79
N GLN A 141 5.06 -3.78 9.58
CA GLN A 141 4.58 -5.12 9.25
C GLN A 141 3.17 -5.39 9.75
N ALA A 142 2.42 -6.20 9.00
CA ALA A 142 1.08 -6.63 9.35
C ALA A 142 1.02 -8.07 9.88
N PHE A 143 1.82 -8.41 10.90
CA PHE A 143 1.80 -9.74 11.54
C PHE A 143 1.55 -9.65 13.04
N GLY A 144 0.77 -10.61 13.54
CA GLY A 144 0.62 -10.84 14.97
C GLY A 144 1.79 -11.64 15.56
N GLU A 145 1.81 -11.80 16.88
CA GLU A 145 2.93 -12.42 17.64
C GLU A 145 3.34 -13.83 17.15
N ASN A 146 2.45 -14.55 16.46
CA ASN A 146 2.69 -15.90 15.94
C ASN A 146 3.08 -15.94 14.45
N GLY A 147 3.28 -14.80 13.79
CA GLY A 147 3.55 -14.73 12.34
C GLY A 147 2.31 -14.94 11.47
N GLU A 148 1.11 -14.87 12.05
CA GLU A 148 -0.15 -14.83 11.32
C GLU A 148 -0.43 -13.40 10.87
N ARG A 149 -1.01 -13.22 9.67
CA ARG A 149 -1.36 -11.89 9.14
C ARG A 149 -2.41 -11.23 10.04
N LEU A 150 -2.21 -9.95 10.36
CA LEU A 150 -3.17 -9.18 11.14
C LEU A 150 -4.43 -8.91 10.28
N PRO A 151 -5.63 -9.23 10.78
CA PRO A 151 -6.87 -8.69 10.23
C PRO A 151 -6.83 -7.15 10.14
N ALA A 152 -7.57 -6.60 9.19
CA ALA A 152 -7.80 -5.15 9.03
C ALA A 152 -8.14 -4.45 10.35
N GLU A 153 -9.05 -5.06 11.14
CA GLU A 153 -9.50 -4.57 12.44
C GLU A 153 -8.37 -4.47 13.48
N GLU A 154 -7.40 -5.39 13.43
CA GLU A 154 -6.26 -5.40 14.35
C GLU A 154 -5.21 -4.36 13.97
N LEU A 155 -5.07 -4.05 12.68
CA LEU A 155 -4.16 -3.00 12.21
C LEU A 155 -4.57 -1.62 12.75
N MET A 156 -5.87 -1.30 12.79
CA MET A 156 -6.38 -0.06 13.41
C MET A 156 -6.18 0.00 14.92
N SER A 157 -6.02 -1.16 15.55
CA SER A 157 -5.75 -1.27 16.98
C SER A 157 -4.26 -1.17 17.31
N ASP A 158 -3.38 -1.09 16.30
CA ASP A 158 -1.95 -0.96 16.47
C ASP A 158 -1.60 0.38 17.17
N PRO A 159 -0.98 0.36 18.37
CA PRO A 159 -0.68 1.57 19.11
C PRO A 159 0.28 2.52 18.41
N THR A 160 1.11 2.01 17.50
CA THR A 160 2.04 2.81 16.72
C THR A 160 1.30 3.53 15.61
N LEU A 161 0.45 2.84 14.85
CA LEU A 161 -0.38 3.47 13.82
C LEU A 161 -1.32 4.52 14.41
N GLN A 162 -1.93 4.27 15.57
CA GLN A 162 -2.77 5.26 16.26
C GLN A 162 -2.01 6.52 16.66
N LYS A 163 -0.75 6.39 17.08
CA LYS A 163 0.10 7.56 17.37
C LYS A 163 0.43 8.33 16.10
N VAL A 164 0.78 7.62 15.03
CA VAL A 164 1.07 8.22 13.72
C VAL A 164 -0.16 8.99 13.22
N GLU A 165 -1.34 8.38 13.28
CA GLU A 165 -2.61 9.02 12.92
C GLU A 165 -2.89 10.28 13.75
N ALA A 166 -2.78 10.20 15.07
CA ALA A 166 -3.02 11.33 15.96
C ALA A 166 -2.06 12.50 15.71
N ASP A 167 -0.77 12.21 15.47
CA ASP A 167 0.22 13.24 15.15
C ASP A 167 -0.03 13.85 13.76
N ILE A 168 -0.39 13.04 12.77
CA ILE A 168 -0.70 13.52 11.41
C ILE A 168 -1.91 14.44 11.40
N LEU A 169 -3.00 14.05 12.07
CA LEU A 169 -4.21 14.88 12.19
C LEU A 169 -3.91 16.25 12.82
N ARG A 170 -2.89 16.33 13.69
CA ARG A 170 -2.45 17.57 14.34
C ARG A 170 -1.50 18.39 13.45
N GLU A 171 -0.54 17.73 12.80
CA GLU A 171 0.57 18.39 12.10
C GLU A 171 0.24 18.72 10.63
N TYR A 172 -0.65 17.95 10.00
CA TYR A 172 -0.98 18.03 8.58
C TYR A 172 -2.51 18.02 8.32
N PRO A 173 -3.30 18.96 8.90
CA PRO A 173 -4.76 18.99 8.76
C PRO A 173 -5.26 19.17 7.30
N GLU A 174 -4.38 19.64 6.42
CA GLU A 174 -4.60 19.84 4.98
C GLU A 174 -4.36 18.59 4.12
N LYS A 175 -3.91 17.50 4.71
CA LYS A 175 -3.64 16.21 4.05
C LYS A 175 -4.60 15.15 4.57
N ASP A 176 -4.75 14.07 3.80
CA ASP A 176 -5.34 12.84 4.35
C ASP A 176 -4.26 11.82 4.68
N LEU A 177 -4.49 11.07 5.74
CA LEU A 177 -3.79 9.83 6.01
C LEU A 177 -4.44 8.71 5.20
N ALA A 178 -3.65 8.01 4.38
CA ALA A 178 -4.07 6.79 3.71
C ALA A 178 -3.04 5.67 3.94
N LEU A 179 -3.51 4.43 3.93
CA LEU A 179 -2.70 3.23 4.10
C LEU A 179 -2.53 2.56 2.76
N LEU A 180 -1.27 2.44 2.31
CA LEU A 180 -0.89 1.59 1.20
C LEU A 180 -0.53 0.21 1.77
N LEU A 181 -1.26 -0.81 1.34
CA LEU A 181 -1.17 -2.19 1.80
C LEU A 181 -0.47 -3.02 0.72
N LEU A 182 0.60 -3.70 1.11
CA LEU A 182 1.50 -4.38 0.18
C LEU A 182 1.58 -5.87 0.51
N GLU A 183 1.30 -6.73 -0.47
CA GLU A 183 1.64 -8.15 -0.41
C GLU A 183 2.97 -8.39 -1.10
N PHE A 184 4.06 -8.52 -0.35
CA PHE A 184 5.33 -8.96 -0.92
C PHE A 184 5.39 -10.47 -1.16
N LYS A 185 6.00 -10.85 -2.28
CA LYS A 185 6.50 -12.20 -2.56
C LYS A 185 8.01 -12.16 -2.74
N SER A 186 8.64 -13.32 -2.59
CA SER A 186 10.09 -13.48 -2.66
C SER A 186 10.53 -14.52 -3.67
N GLN A 187 11.73 -14.32 -4.19
CA GLN A 187 12.50 -15.28 -4.96
C GLN A 187 13.98 -15.12 -4.64
N LEU A 188 14.71 -16.22 -4.60
CA LEU A 188 16.17 -16.22 -4.52
C LEU A 188 16.77 -16.18 -5.93
N LEU A 189 17.70 -15.25 -6.17
CA LEU A 189 18.47 -15.15 -7.41
C LEU A 189 19.94 -15.57 -7.16
N GLU A 190 20.54 -16.22 -8.14
CA GLU A 190 21.97 -16.58 -8.20
C GLU A 190 22.60 -16.15 -9.53
N GLU A 191 23.92 -15.96 -9.52
CA GLU A 191 24.75 -16.05 -10.71
C GLU A 191 24.92 -17.54 -11.08
N ILE A 192 24.03 -18.07 -11.93
CA ILE A 192 23.94 -19.52 -12.17
C ILE A 192 24.92 -20.02 -13.25
N ASP A 193 25.64 -21.10 -12.91
CA ASP A 193 25.88 -22.29 -13.76
C ASP A 193 24.88 -23.39 -13.32
N SER A 194 24.03 -23.89 -14.23
CA SER A 194 22.63 -24.29 -13.94
C SER A 194 22.34 -25.80 -13.76
N GLU A 195 23.04 -26.51 -12.86
CA GLU A 195 22.80 -27.97 -12.68
C GLU A 195 22.71 -28.49 -11.23
N ASP A 196 22.64 -27.63 -10.21
CA ASP A 196 22.64 -28.10 -8.81
C ASP A 196 21.21 -28.32 -8.25
N GLU A 197 20.90 -29.58 -7.87
CA GLU A 197 19.62 -30.02 -7.32
C GLU A 197 19.28 -29.37 -5.96
N GLU A 198 20.27 -28.96 -5.16
CA GLU A 198 20.04 -28.24 -3.90
C GLU A 198 19.49 -26.83 -4.17
N LEU A 199 19.88 -26.20 -5.28
CA LEU A 199 19.39 -24.88 -5.69
C LEU A 199 17.91 -24.92 -6.05
N VAL A 200 17.49 -25.95 -6.79
CA VAL A 200 16.07 -26.12 -7.17
C VAL A 200 15.21 -26.23 -5.91
N GLN A 201 15.66 -27.02 -4.91
CA GLN A 201 14.96 -27.14 -3.64
C GLN A 201 14.93 -25.82 -2.85
N LEU A 202 16.02 -25.05 -2.84
CA LEU A 202 16.09 -23.74 -2.18
C LEU A 202 15.20 -22.69 -2.87
N GLN A 203 15.13 -22.70 -4.20
CA GLN A 203 14.23 -21.84 -4.97
C GLN A 203 12.75 -22.20 -4.73
N GLU A 204 12.42 -23.48 -4.63
CA GLU A 204 11.06 -23.92 -4.26
C GLU A 204 10.71 -23.50 -2.82
N LEU A 205 11.64 -23.66 -1.88
CA LEU A 205 11.47 -23.22 -0.49
C LEU A 205 11.29 -21.71 -0.38
N THR A 206 11.96 -20.90 -1.19
CA THR A 206 11.83 -19.43 -1.12
C THR A 206 10.62 -18.87 -1.86
N LYS A 207 10.06 -19.63 -2.82
CA LYS A 207 8.77 -19.31 -3.45
C LYS A 207 7.60 -19.52 -2.50
N ASN A 208 7.69 -20.52 -1.62
CA ASN A 208 6.70 -20.80 -0.57
C ASN A 208 7.42 -21.03 0.78
N PRO A 209 7.95 -19.95 1.39
CA PRO A 209 8.78 -20.07 2.57
C PRO A 209 7.99 -20.60 3.77
N PRO A 210 8.57 -21.52 4.57
CA PRO A 210 7.98 -21.85 5.86
C PRO A 210 7.87 -20.57 6.72
N PRO A 211 6.93 -20.48 7.68
CA PRO A 211 6.60 -19.23 8.38
C PRO A 211 7.82 -18.47 8.94
N GLY A 212 8.76 -19.18 9.58
CA GLY A 212 9.96 -18.55 10.14
C GLY A 212 10.98 -18.04 9.11
N LEU A 213 10.97 -18.55 7.88
CA LEU A 213 11.74 -18.02 6.76
C LEU A 213 11.02 -16.81 6.14
N ASN A 214 9.69 -16.90 6.02
CA ASN A 214 8.86 -15.83 5.49
C ASN A 214 9.00 -14.54 6.32
N ASN A 215 8.96 -14.65 7.65
CA ASN A 215 9.13 -13.49 8.53
C ASN A 215 10.49 -12.81 8.31
N GLN A 216 11.59 -13.56 8.23
CA GLN A 216 12.92 -12.98 7.98
C GLN A 216 13.03 -12.27 6.63
N ILE A 217 12.38 -12.79 5.59
CA ILE A 217 12.32 -12.16 4.27
C ILE A 217 11.55 -10.83 4.34
N LEU A 218 10.48 -10.80 5.11
CA LEU A 218 9.63 -9.62 5.29
C LEU A 218 10.32 -8.57 6.17
N ASP A 219 11.01 -8.99 7.22
CA ASP A 219 11.86 -8.10 8.03
C ASP A 219 12.94 -7.43 7.17
N ALA A 220 13.64 -8.20 6.32
CA ALA A 220 14.65 -7.65 5.42
C ALA A 220 14.04 -6.70 4.37
N THR A 221 12.81 -7.00 3.91
CA THR A 221 12.08 -6.15 2.96
C THR A 221 11.66 -4.83 3.60
N GLU A 222 11.08 -4.88 4.79
CA GLU A 222 10.72 -3.70 5.58
C GLU A 222 11.95 -2.83 5.85
N ALA A 223 13.04 -3.42 6.35
CA ALA A 223 14.27 -2.70 6.65
C ALA A 223 14.86 -2.03 5.40
N ALA A 224 14.84 -2.70 4.24
CA ALA A 224 15.26 -2.11 2.97
C ALA A 224 14.38 -0.92 2.55
N LEU A 225 13.06 -1.02 2.70
CA LEU A 225 12.13 0.08 2.43
C LEU A 225 12.35 1.27 3.36
N ILE A 226 12.48 1.03 4.66
CA ILE A 226 12.75 2.06 5.67
C ILE A 226 14.08 2.75 5.40
N ASN A 227 15.13 2.00 5.08
CA ASN A 227 16.44 2.58 4.77
C ASN A 227 16.43 3.43 3.49
N TYR A 228 15.64 3.04 2.49
CA TYR A 228 15.50 3.77 1.23
C TYR A 228 14.69 5.05 1.40
N PHE A 229 13.48 4.96 1.98
CA PHE A 229 12.57 6.11 2.10
C PHE A 229 12.88 6.97 3.32
N LYS A 230 13.51 6.41 4.35
CA LYS A 230 13.79 7.08 5.63
C LYS A 230 12.56 7.82 6.20
N PRO A 231 11.41 7.14 6.36
CA PRO A 231 10.15 7.80 6.72
C PRO A 231 10.25 8.51 8.08
N GLU A 232 9.55 9.63 8.21
CA GLU A 232 9.65 10.51 9.37
C GLU A 232 9.33 9.79 10.68
N TYR A 233 8.24 9.03 10.72
CA TYR A 233 7.76 8.41 11.95
C TYR A 233 8.55 7.16 12.32
N ASN A 234 9.10 6.42 11.36
CA ASN A 234 10.05 5.35 11.67
C ASN A 234 11.24 5.91 12.47
N LYS A 235 11.77 7.09 12.10
CA LYS A 235 12.84 7.75 12.89
C LYS A 235 12.37 8.26 14.25
N LYS A 236 11.18 8.88 14.34
CA LYS A 236 10.66 9.51 15.57
C LYS A 236 10.35 8.48 16.66
N LEU A 237 9.84 7.32 16.27
CA LEU A 237 9.32 6.33 17.21
C LEU A 237 10.42 5.47 17.85
N ASN A 238 11.67 5.57 17.38
CA ASN A 238 12.80 4.80 17.91
C ASN A 238 12.46 3.30 18.03
N ASP A 239 11.69 2.77 17.07
CA ASP A 239 11.53 1.33 16.98
C ASP A 239 12.93 0.77 16.67
N ASP A 240 13.37 -0.19 17.48
CA ASP A 240 14.59 -0.96 17.23
C ASP A 240 14.36 -1.74 15.93
N PHE A 241 14.54 -1.07 14.79
CA PHE A 241 14.31 -1.70 13.50
C PHE A 241 15.24 -2.89 13.37
N PRO A 242 14.76 -4.00 12.80
CA PRO A 242 15.65 -5.05 12.40
C PRO A 242 16.73 -4.45 11.50
N ASN A 243 17.97 -4.46 11.99
CA ASN A 243 19.09 -4.19 11.10
C ASN A 243 19.12 -5.35 10.10
N VAL A 244 19.32 -5.06 8.81
CA VAL A 244 19.35 -6.11 7.79
C VAL A 244 20.42 -7.17 8.16
N GLU A 245 21.47 -6.78 8.90
CA GLU A 245 22.51 -7.65 9.43
C GLU A 245 22.08 -8.63 10.56
N ASP A 246 20.98 -8.36 11.26
CA ASP A 246 20.50 -9.14 12.41
C ASP A 246 19.56 -10.31 12.01
N HIS A 247 19.33 -10.48 10.70
CA HIS A 247 18.59 -11.63 10.19
C HIS A 247 19.46 -12.90 10.24
N ARG A 248 18.87 -14.01 10.70
CA ARG A 248 19.57 -15.31 10.79
C ARG A 248 20.05 -15.81 9.43
N LEU A 249 19.47 -15.30 8.35
CA LEU A 249 19.90 -15.51 6.97
C LEU A 249 20.66 -14.28 6.48
N ARG A 250 21.94 -14.50 6.16
CA ARG A 250 22.81 -13.49 5.55
C ARG A 250 22.74 -13.63 4.04
N TYR A 251 21.93 -12.80 3.39
CA TYR A 251 21.95 -12.60 1.94
C TYR A 251 23.09 -11.64 1.55
N ARG A 252 23.57 -11.69 0.31
CA ARG A 252 24.59 -10.73 -0.18
C ARG A 252 24.00 -9.33 -0.37
N SER A 253 22.80 -9.30 -0.92
CA SER A 253 21.99 -8.11 -1.14
C SER A 253 20.52 -8.48 -1.13
N ALA A 254 19.68 -7.51 -0.80
CA ALA A 254 18.24 -7.58 -0.99
C ALA A 254 17.80 -6.52 -2.00
N THR A 255 17.03 -6.94 -2.98
CA THR A 255 16.39 -6.06 -3.97
C THR A 255 14.89 -6.04 -3.74
N VAL A 256 14.34 -4.87 -3.46
CA VAL A 256 12.89 -4.66 -3.29
C VAL A 256 12.34 -3.87 -4.47
N GLN A 257 11.20 -4.31 -5.01
CA GLN A 257 10.50 -3.63 -6.11
C GLN A 257 9.03 -3.37 -5.74
N ILE A 258 8.55 -2.17 -6.08
CA ILE A 258 7.15 -1.79 -5.99
C ILE A 258 6.76 -1.23 -7.37
N HIS A 259 5.55 -1.51 -7.84
CA HIS A 259 5.03 -0.97 -9.10
C HIS A 259 3.86 -0.03 -8.83
N PRO A 260 4.10 1.18 -8.27
CA PRO A 260 3.02 2.10 -7.89
C PRO A 260 2.22 2.63 -9.09
N ASP A 261 2.78 2.57 -10.30
CA ASP A 261 2.10 2.96 -11.53
C ASP A 261 0.79 2.20 -11.77
N ILE A 262 0.69 0.95 -11.31
CA ILE A 262 -0.52 0.14 -11.49
C ILE A 262 -1.73 0.75 -10.78
N MET A 263 -1.49 1.61 -9.77
CA MET A 263 -2.49 2.33 -9.00
C MET A 263 -2.43 3.85 -9.25
N GLY A 264 -1.62 4.32 -10.21
CA GLY A 264 -1.43 5.76 -10.43
C GLY A 264 -0.82 6.49 -9.23
N LEU A 265 0.10 5.88 -8.48
CA LEU A 265 0.71 6.50 -7.30
C LEU A 265 2.08 7.09 -7.60
N LYS A 266 2.34 8.31 -7.11
CA LYS A 266 3.69 8.90 -7.07
C LYS A 266 4.22 8.81 -5.66
N LEU A 267 5.00 7.75 -5.40
CA LEU A 267 5.58 7.47 -4.08
C LEU A 267 6.83 8.31 -3.83
N PHE A 268 6.87 8.99 -2.69
CA PHE A 268 8.06 9.71 -2.23
C PHE A 268 8.09 9.79 -0.71
N SER A 269 9.21 10.22 -0.16
CA SER A 269 9.34 10.72 1.21
C SER A 269 10.00 12.09 1.17
N LYS A 270 10.21 12.72 2.33
CA LYS A 270 11.01 13.95 2.46
C LYS A 270 12.44 13.81 1.91
N GLU A 271 12.95 12.59 1.82
CA GLU A 271 14.35 12.29 1.49
C GLU A 271 14.50 11.77 0.06
N LYS A 272 13.50 11.05 -0.46
CA LYS A 272 13.63 10.37 -1.75
C LYS A 272 12.30 10.21 -2.49
N THR A 273 12.31 10.46 -3.80
CA THR A 273 11.21 10.10 -4.71
C THR A 273 11.52 8.76 -5.35
N TYR A 274 10.53 7.85 -5.34
CA TYR A 274 10.67 6.53 -5.97
C TYR A 274 10.26 6.59 -7.43
N LEU A 275 11.10 6.06 -8.31
CA LEU A 275 10.79 5.88 -9.72
C LEU A 275 10.29 4.46 -9.91
N SER A 276 9.16 4.26 -10.59
CA SER A 276 8.45 2.97 -10.69
C SER A 276 9.24 1.81 -11.36
N ASN A 277 10.39 2.12 -11.96
CA ASN A 277 11.34 1.13 -12.52
C ASN A 277 12.63 1.01 -11.70
N GLU A 278 12.74 1.71 -10.57
CA GLU A 278 13.90 1.65 -9.69
C GLU A 278 13.85 0.40 -8.81
N ARG A 279 15.01 -0.22 -8.64
CA ARG A 279 15.22 -1.30 -7.68
C ARG A 279 15.77 -0.71 -6.41
N ILE A 280 15.11 -0.97 -5.29
CA ILE A 280 15.66 -0.65 -3.97
C ILE A 280 16.70 -1.71 -3.67
N VAL A 281 17.98 -1.34 -3.75
CA VAL A 281 19.08 -2.26 -3.47
C VAL A 281 19.62 -1.97 -2.07
N SER A 282 19.57 -2.97 -1.21
CA SER A 282 20.19 -2.96 0.12
C SER A 282 21.38 -3.92 0.12
N SER A 283 22.60 -3.37 0.20
CA SER A 283 23.82 -4.16 0.35
C SER A 283 23.94 -4.63 1.80
N LEU A 284 23.95 -5.94 2.00
CA LEU A 284 24.07 -6.59 3.31
C LEU A 284 25.53 -6.82 3.75
N SER A 285 26.47 -6.31 2.97
CA SER A 285 27.90 -6.40 3.21
C SER A 285 28.54 -5.04 3.03
N GLU A 286 28.74 -4.32 4.14
CA GLU A 286 29.92 -3.46 4.38
C GLU A 286 29.82 -2.79 5.77
N SER A 287 30.11 -3.55 6.83
CA SER A 287 30.74 -2.97 8.01
C SER A 287 32.24 -3.27 7.94
N ASN A 288 33.00 -2.23 7.58
CA ASN A 288 34.46 -2.21 7.53
C ASN A 288 35.10 -2.76 8.82
N SER A 289 36.01 -3.72 8.60
CA SER A 289 37.24 -4.05 9.37
C SER A 289 37.17 -4.20 10.89
#